data_AF-A0AAN6BHK7-F1
#
_entry.id   AF-A0AAN6BHK7-F1
#
_cell.length_a   1.000
_cell.length_b   1.000
_cell.length_c   1.000
_cell.angle_alpha   90.00
_cell.angle_beta   90.00
_cell.angle_gamma   90.00
#
_symmetry.space_group_name_H-M   'P 1'
#
loop_
_entity.id
_entity.type
_entity.pdbx_description
1 polymer ?
#
loop_
_entity_poly.entity_id
_entity_poly.type
_entity_poly.pdbx_seq_one_letter_code
_entity_poly.pdbx_strand_id
1 'polypeptide(L)'
;MIFKYDVLSKVMQEDKTIEINKDSCIKKIAGLNGVEYDVRSSNRHDYFVFLPLNDDEGLVISTDNHTELGFELLRTPKKEFFLSINTNINLVDYYDGPGTQTDFPDVLEQEELDQNYNHCYGASDQALKETKLYQQVDNCVSKYLRVDAKLEEKLNLVIMRLAFLAHSQRQHAVA
;
A
#
# COMPACT_ATOMS: atom_id res chain seq x y z
N MET A 1 1.18 -5.25 -19.91
CA MET A 1 2.62 -4.95 -19.72
C MET A 1 3.00 -5.39 -18.31
N ILE A 2 4.17 -6.02 -18.14
CA ILE A 2 4.57 -6.63 -16.86
C ILE A 2 5.74 -5.84 -16.25
N PHE A 3 5.63 -5.52 -14.96
CA PHE A 3 6.63 -4.82 -14.16
C PHE A 3 7.07 -5.69 -13.00
N LYS A 4 8.25 -6.27 -13.11
CA LYS A 4 8.87 -7.06 -12.06
C LYS A 4 9.40 -6.17 -10.93
N TYR A 5 9.60 -6.76 -9.76
CA TYR A 5 10.14 -6.06 -8.59
C TYR A 5 11.44 -5.30 -8.84
N ASP A 6 12.37 -5.84 -9.66
CA ASP A 6 13.62 -5.15 -9.98
C ASP A 6 13.40 -3.81 -10.70
N VAL A 7 12.40 -3.74 -11.59
CA VAL A 7 11.98 -2.50 -12.24
C VAL A 7 11.30 -1.56 -11.24
N LEU A 8 10.36 -2.07 -10.45
CA LEU A 8 9.63 -1.28 -9.45
C LEU A 8 10.57 -0.73 -8.36
N SER A 9 11.59 -1.50 -7.97
CA SER A 9 12.59 -1.07 -7.00
C SER A 9 13.40 0.14 -7.46
N LYS A 10 13.64 0.28 -8.77
CA LYS A 10 14.27 1.48 -9.32
C LYS A 10 13.36 2.69 -9.22
N VAL A 11 12.06 2.54 -9.44
CA VAL A 11 11.09 3.63 -9.21
C VAL A 11 11.17 4.12 -7.77
N MET A 12 11.18 3.19 -6.81
CA MET A 12 11.27 3.51 -5.37
C MET A 12 12.61 4.17 -4.99
N GLN A 13 13.72 3.71 -5.56
CA GLN A 13 15.06 4.20 -5.22
C GLN A 13 15.42 5.51 -5.92
N GLU A 14 15.09 5.63 -7.21
CA GLU A 14 15.49 6.75 -8.07
C GLU A 14 14.42 7.84 -8.16
N ASP A 15 13.22 7.61 -7.60
CA ASP A 15 12.06 8.49 -7.74
C ASP A 15 11.73 8.80 -9.21
N LYS A 16 11.83 7.75 -10.04
CA LYS A 16 11.68 7.84 -11.49
C LYS A 16 10.34 7.26 -11.94
N THR A 17 9.41 8.14 -12.29
CA THR A 17 8.11 7.77 -12.85
C THR A 17 8.26 6.99 -14.17
N ILE A 18 7.47 5.93 -14.31
CA ILE A 18 7.30 5.19 -15.56
C ILE A 18 5.94 5.59 -16.14
N GLU A 19 5.95 6.31 -17.25
CA GLU A 19 4.73 6.54 -18.03
C GLU A 19 4.33 5.25 -18.76
N ILE A 20 3.09 4.79 -18.53
CA ILE A 20 2.54 3.58 -19.15
C ILE A 20 1.85 3.94 -20.46
N ASN A 21 1.03 4.99 -20.41
CA ASN A 21 0.41 5.63 -21.56
C ASN A 21 0.08 7.09 -21.17
N LYS A 22 -0.65 7.80 -22.05
CA LYS A 22 -1.05 9.20 -21.79
C LYS A 22 -1.92 9.38 -20.53
N ASP A 23 -2.63 8.34 -20.11
CA ASP A 23 -3.64 8.37 -19.06
C ASP A 23 -3.20 7.65 -17.78
N SER A 24 -2.05 6.96 -17.76
CA SER A 24 -1.57 6.26 -16.57
C SER A 24 -0.05 6.16 -16.42
N CYS A 25 0.41 6.11 -15.18
CA CYS A 25 1.82 5.98 -14.82
C CYS A 25 2.04 5.16 -13.54
N ILE A 26 3.26 4.66 -13.35
CA ILE A 26 3.74 4.12 -12.08
C ILE A 26 4.73 5.13 -11.48
N LYS A 27 4.47 5.59 -10.26
CA LYS A 27 5.31 6.56 -9.55
C LYS A 27 5.58 6.10 -8.12
N LYS A 28 6.57 6.71 -7.47
CA LYS A 28 6.90 6.43 -6.07
C LYS A 28 5.84 7.01 -5.13
N ILE A 29 5.51 6.28 -4.06
CA ILE A 29 4.70 6.83 -2.97
C ILE A 29 5.59 7.66 -2.05
N ALA A 30 5.26 8.94 -1.86
CA ALA A 30 6.02 9.82 -0.99
C ALA A 30 6.10 9.27 0.45
N GLY A 31 7.31 9.19 1.00
CA GLY A 31 7.54 8.73 2.38
C GLY A 31 7.39 7.22 2.61
N LEU A 32 7.05 6.43 1.58
CA LEU A 32 6.90 4.98 1.68
C LEU A 32 7.81 4.27 0.67
N ASN A 33 8.25 3.05 1.02
CA ASN A 33 8.97 2.16 0.10
C ASN A 33 7.95 1.42 -0.76
N GLY A 34 7.31 2.14 -1.67
CA GLY A 34 6.22 1.61 -2.48
C GLY A 34 6.01 2.39 -3.77
N VAL A 35 5.15 1.83 -4.62
CA VAL A 35 4.75 2.41 -5.89
C VAL A 35 3.23 2.58 -5.93
N GLU A 36 2.80 3.63 -6.62
CA GLU A 36 1.42 3.91 -6.97
C GLU A 36 1.26 3.72 -8.47
N TYR A 37 0.25 2.98 -8.88
CA TYR A 37 -0.27 3.04 -10.24
C TYR A 37 -1.44 4.01 -10.30
N ASP A 38 -1.23 5.12 -11.01
CA ASP A 38 -2.16 6.25 -11.13
C ASP A 38 -2.84 6.20 -12.50
N VAL A 39 -4.17 6.22 -12.51
CA VAL A 39 -5.00 6.34 -13.71
C VAL A 39 -5.76 7.65 -13.67
N ARG A 40 -5.23 8.64 -14.41
CA ARG A 40 -5.66 10.04 -14.40
C ARG A 40 -7.13 10.20 -14.79
N SER A 41 -7.59 9.45 -15.79
CA SER A 41 -8.94 9.58 -16.35
C SER A 41 -10.05 9.22 -15.37
N SER A 42 -9.75 8.39 -14.37
CA SER A 42 -10.71 7.90 -13.37
C SER A 42 -10.33 8.29 -11.94
N ASN A 43 -9.28 9.11 -11.76
CA ASN A 43 -8.70 9.42 -10.45
C ASN A 43 -8.50 8.14 -9.59
N ARG A 44 -7.99 7.07 -10.23
CA ARG A 44 -7.80 5.77 -9.57
C ARG A 44 -6.34 5.61 -9.18
N HIS A 45 -6.11 5.21 -7.94
CA HIS A 45 -4.79 5.08 -7.35
C HIS A 45 -4.68 3.68 -6.72
N ASP A 46 -3.82 2.84 -7.31
CA ASP A 46 -3.56 1.50 -6.80
C ASP A 46 -2.21 1.51 -6.09
N TYR A 47 -2.19 1.32 -4.77
CA TYR A 47 -0.99 1.43 -3.95
C TYR A 47 -0.36 0.07 -3.64
N PHE A 48 0.97 -0.02 -3.73
CA PHE A 48 1.74 -1.22 -3.41
C PHE A 48 2.99 -0.85 -2.59
N VAL A 49 3.05 -1.25 -1.32
CA VAL A 49 4.19 -0.98 -0.43
C VAL A 49 4.94 -2.28 -0.13
N PHE A 50 6.27 -2.22 -0.24
CA PHE A 50 7.15 -3.37 -0.04
C PHE A 50 7.89 -3.27 1.29
N LEU A 51 7.71 -4.28 2.14
CA LEU A 51 8.50 -4.47 3.35
C LEU A 51 9.40 -5.70 3.20
N PRO A 52 10.73 -5.57 3.32
CA PRO A 52 11.62 -6.72 3.24
C PRO A 52 11.45 -7.62 4.48
N LEU A 53 11.25 -8.92 4.26
CA LEU A 53 11.25 -9.92 5.32
C LEU A 53 12.66 -10.51 5.50
N ASN A 54 13.32 -10.82 4.39
CA ASN A 54 14.72 -11.22 4.31
C ASN A 54 15.30 -10.79 2.95
N ASP A 55 16.45 -11.34 2.55
CA ASP A 55 17.08 -10.99 1.28
C ASP A 55 16.24 -11.42 0.06
N ASP A 56 15.52 -12.53 0.15
CA ASP A 56 14.77 -13.15 -0.95
C ASP A 56 13.26 -12.92 -0.88
N GLU A 57 12.69 -12.76 0.31
CA GLU A 57 11.25 -12.63 0.55
C GLU A 57 10.86 -11.21 1.00
N GLY A 58 9.64 -10.81 0.66
CA GLY A 58 9.02 -9.57 1.11
C GLY A 58 7.54 -9.73 1.40
N LEU A 59 7.01 -8.74 2.09
CA LEU A 59 5.57 -8.49 2.21
C LEU A 59 5.21 -7.35 1.27
N VAL A 60 4.15 -7.52 0.51
CA VAL A 60 3.52 -6.47 -0.28
C VAL A 60 2.19 -6.14 0.36
N ILE A 61 1.97 -4.86 0.65
CA ILE A 61 0.71 -4.36 1.18
C ILE A 61 0.06 -3.50 0.11
N SER A 62 -1.19 -3.83 -0.22
CA SER A 62 -2.03 -3.02 -1.11
C SER A 62 -3.34 -2.67 -0.43
N THR A 63 -3.90 -1.52 -0.80
CA THR A 63 -5.29 -1.20 -0.46
C THR A 63 -6.20 -2.07 -1.33
N ASP A 64 -7.16 -2.75 -0.71
CA ASP A 64 -8.22 -3.40 -1.46
C ASP A 64 -9.10 -2.31 -2.09
N ASN A 65 -9.27 -2.38 -3.41
CA ASN A 65 -10.13 -1.45 -4.14
C ASN A 65 -11.61 -1.84 -4.06
N HIS A 66 -11.94 -2.97 -3.43
CA HIS A 66 -13.29 -3.50 -3.30
C HIS A 66 -13.96 -3.14 -1.96
N THR A 67 -13.20 -3.11 -0.85
CA THR A 67 -13.69 -2.60 0.44
C THR A 67 -12.99 -1.28 0.75
N GLU A 68 -13.76 -0.25 1.05
CA GLU A 68 -13.30 1.15 1.09
C GLU A 68 -12.06 1.39 1.98
N LEU A 69 -11.74 0.54 2.96
CA LEU A 69 -10.52 0.64 3.78
C LEU A 69 -9.87 -0.73 4.02
N GLY A 70 -10.08 -1.67 3.10
CA GLY A 70 -9.46 -2.98 3.17
C GLY A 70 -7.99 -2.95 2.80
N PHE A 71 -7.24 -3.92 3.33
CA PHE A 71 -5.84 -4.14 2.96
C PHE A 71 -5.63 -5.60 2.61
N GLU A 72 -4.88 -5.83 1.53
CA GLU A 72 -4.36 -7.15 1.20
C GLU A 72 -2.88 -7.18 1.55
N LEU A 73 -2.46 -8.27 2.19
CA LEU A 73 -1.06 -8.56 2.46
C LEU A 73 -0.65 -9.82 1.73
N LEU A 74 0.34 -9.68 0.84
CA LEU A 74 0.95 -10.79 0.11
C LEU A 74 2.36 -11.05 0.61
N ARG A 75 2.61 -12.25 1.15
CA ARG A 75 3.97 -12.74 1.39
C ARG A 75 4.46 -13.51 0.17
N THR A 76 5.54 -13.04 -0.47
CA THR A 76 6.04 -13.62 -1.72
C THR A 76 7.56 -13.43 -1.89
N PRO A 77 8.26 -14.31 -2.62
CA PRO A 77 9.63 -14.04 -3.07
C PRO A 77 9.70 -12.79 -3.95
N LYS A 78 10.66 -11.90 -3.70
CA LYS A 78 10.82 -10.64 -4.43
C LYS A 78 10.95 -10.85 -5.94
N LYS A 79 11.65 -11.92 -6.35
CA LYS A 79 11.87 -12.27 -7.77
C LYS A 79 10.58 -12.71 -8.49
N GLU A 80 9.56 -13.11 -7.75
CA GLU A 80 8.29 -13.62 -8.27
C GLU A 80 7.21 -12.55 -8.32
N PHE A 81 7.34 -11.48 -7.52
CA PHE A 81 6.41 -10.37 -7.56
C PHE A 81 6.49 -9.59 -8.88
N PHE A 82 5.32 -9.35 -9.48
CA PHE A 82 5.16 -8.41 -10.58
C PHE A 82 3.76 -7.78 -10.62
N LEU A 83 3.70 -6.56 -11.15
CA LEU A 83 2.45 -5.92 -11.58
C LEU A 83 2.21 -6.21 -13.06
N SER A 84 1.02 -6.67 -13.41
CA SER A 84 0.53 -6.85 -14.77
C SER A 84 -0.51 -5.78 -15.08
N ILE A 85 -0.14 -4.81 -15.92
CA ILE A 85 -1.05 -3.74 -16.33
C ILE A 85 -1.65 -4.07 -17.68
N ASN A 86 -2.97 -4.22 -17.74
CA ASN A 86 -3.70 -4.21 -19.00
C ASN A 86 -3.85 -2.76 -19.49
N THR A 87 -3.00 -2.37 -20.45
CA THR A 87 -2.92 -0.99 -20.95
C THR A 87 -4.12 -0.55 -21.78
N ASN A 88 -5.01 -1.47 -22.16
CA ASN A 88 -6.22 -1.14 -22.94
C ASN A 88 -7.35 -0.64 -22.04
N ILE A 89 -7.45 -1.21 -20.84
CA ILE A 89 -8.51 -0.90 -19.85
C ILE A 89 -7.94 -0.25 -18.58
N ASN A 90 -6.63 0.02 -18.56
CA ASN A 90 -5.87 0.52 -17.41
C ASN A 90 -6.15 -0.29 -16.13
N LEU A 91 -6.24 -1.61 -16.21
CA LEU A 91 -6.45 -2.47 -15.04
C LEU A 91 -5.11 -3.02 -14.56
N VAL A 92 -4.83 -2.91 -13.26
CA VAL A 92 -3.74 -3.64 -12.61
C VAL A 92 -4.27 -4.98 -12.15
N ASP A 93 -3.51 -6.01 -12.48
CA ASP A 93 -3.52 -7.31 -11.86
C ASP A 93 -2.12 -7.53 -11.28
N TYR A 94 -1.96 -8.35 -10.25
CA TYR A 94 -0.65 -8.70 -9.72
C TYR A 94 -0.59 -10.19 -9.47
N TYR A 95 0.59 -10.79 -9.65
CA TYR A 95 0.72 -12.22 -9.46
C TYR A 95 0.78 -12.56 -7.98
N ASP A 96 -0.20 -13.35 -7.54
CA ASP A 96 -0.32 -13.90 -6.19
C ASP A 96 0.62 -15.09 -5.96
N GLY A 97 0.90 -15.89 -7.00
CA GLY A 97 1.93 -16.94 -6.98
C GLY A 97 1.89 -17.91 -5.79
N PRO A 98 2.95 -18.70 -5.57
CA PRO A 98 3.09 -19.45 -4.34
C PRO A 98 3.39 -18.48 -3.18
N GLY A 99 2.37 -18.16 -2.41
CA GLY A 99 2.45 -17.20 -1.31
C GLY A 99 1.34 -17.39 -0.29
N THR A 100 1.30 -16.49 0.70
CA THR A 100 0.15 -16.37 1.60
C THR A 100 -0.45 -14.99 1.40
N GLN A 101 -1.71 -14.95 0.97
CA GLN A 101 -2.54 -13.76 0.97
C GLN A 101 -3.33 -13.71 2.28
N THR A 102 -3.39 -12.53 2.89
CA THR A 102 -4.23 -12.27 4.06
C THR A 102 -4.97 -10.97 3.83
N ASP A 103 -6.30 -11.06 3.83
CA ASP A 103 -7.17 -9.92 3.65
C ASP A 103 -7.58 -9.37 5.01
N PHE A 104 -7.51 -8.05 5.13
CA PHE A 104 -7.95 -7.33 6.30
C PHE A 104 -9.03 -6.30 5.89
N PRO A 105 -10.32 -6.70 5.86
CA PRO A 105 -11.38 -5.86 5.29
C PRO A 105 -11.72 -4.63 6.12
N ASP A 106 -11.57 -4.70 7.46
CA ASP A 106 -12.03 -3.69 8.42
C ASP A 106 -10.95 -3.35 9.47
N VAL A 107 -9.73 -3.00 9.03
CA VAL A 107 -8.65 -2.64 9.98
C VAL A 107 -8.91 -1.28 10.62
N LEU A 108 -9.49 -0.36 9.85
CA LEU A 108 -9.70 1.03 10.22
C LEU A 108 -11.14 1.42 9.85
N GLU A 109 -11.83 2.04 10.81
CA GLU A 109 -13.16 2.59 10.58
C GLU A 109 -13.05 3.98 9.94
N GLN A 110 -13.90 4.26 8.94
CA GLN A 110 -13.88 5.54 8.20
C GLN A 110 -14.13 6.74 9.14
N GLU A 111 -15.03 6.63 10.11
CA GLU A 111 -15.31 7.72 11.06
C GLU A 111 -14.08 8.08 11.90
N GLU A 112 -13.37 7.08 12.41
CA GLU A 112 -12.13 7.28 13.16
C GLU A 112 -11.03 7.89 12.26
N LEU A 113 -10.97 7.49 10.99
CA LEU A 113 -10.04 8.07 10.03
C LEU A 113 -10.34 9.56 9.79
N ASP A 114 -11.60 9.93 9.56
CA ASP A 114 -12.05 11.30 9.31
C ASP A 114 -11.73 12.22 10.49
N GLN A 115 -11.99 11.76 11.72
CA GLN A 115 -11.77 12.53 12.95
C GLN A 115 -10.29 12.79 13.23
N ASN A 116 -9.42 11.84 12.85
CA ASN A 116 -8.00 11.87 13.20
C ASN A 116 -7.08 12.30 12.03
N TYR A 117 -7.58 12.35 10.79
CA TYR A 117 -6.78 12.58 9.58
C TYR A 117 -5.89 13.83 9.67
N ASN A 118 -6.48 14.98 10.03
CA ASN A 118 -5.74 16.25 10.12
C ASN A 118 -4.61 16.23 11.16
N HIS A 119 -4.77 15.44 12.22
CA HIS A 119 -3.76 15.28 13.26
C HIS A 119 -2.67 14.29 12.85
N CYS A 120 -3.04 13.25 12.09
CA CYS A 120 -2.18 12.09 11.84
C CYS A 120 -1.47 12.10 10.47
N TYR A 121 -2.01 12.75 9.44
CA TYR A 121 -1.49 12.65 8.06
C TYR A 121 0.00 13.04 7.95
N GLY A 122 0.41 14.10 8.64
CA GLY A 122 1.79 14.57 8.69
C GLY A 122 2.57 14.14 9.93
N ALA A 123 2.03 13.25 10.76
CA ALA A 123 2.62 12.88 12.03
C ALA A 123 3.87 11.99 11.86
N SER A 124 4.77 12.09 12.83
CA SER A 124 5.93 11.19 12.95
C SER A 124 5.48 9.78 13.34
N ASP A 125 6.31 8.78 13.04
CA ASP A 125 6.02 7.39 13.41
C ASP A 125 5.78 7.24 14.93
N GLN A 126 6.54 7.97 15.76
CA GLN A 126 6.36 7.94 17.21
C GLN A 126 4.99 8.49 17.63
N ALA A 127 4.57 9.61 17.04
CA ALA A 127 3.26 10.19 17.34
C ALA A 127 2.12 9.28 16.89
N LEU A 128 2.25 8.62 15.72
CA LEU A 128 1.26 7.67 15.23
C LEU A 128 1.08 6.48 16.19
N LYS A 129 2.17 5.93 16.74
CA LYS A 129 2.13 4.80 17.69
C LYS A 129 1.35 5.09 18.98
N GLU A 130 1.25 6.36 19.35
CA GLU A 130 0.55 6.79 20.56
C GLU A 130 -0.97 6.97 20.32
N THR A 131 -1.44 6.84 19.08
CA THR A 131 -2.85 6.99 18.71
C THR A 131 -3.68 5.73 18.95
N LYS A 132 -5.00 5.91 19.12
CA LYS A 132 -5.97 4.81 19.15
C LYS A 132 -6.03 4.05 17.82
N LEU A 133 -5.87 4.77 16.70
CA LEU A 133 -5.83 4.16 15.36
C LEU A 133 -4.71 3.13 15.26
N TYR A 134 -3.50 3.46 15.73
CA TYR A 134 -2.40 2.49 15.74
C TYR A 134 -2.71 1.25 16.58
N GLN A 135 -3.33 1.44 17.76
CA GLN A 135 -3.74 0.33 18.62
C GLN A 135 -4.81 -0.55 17.95
N GLN A 136 -5.73 0.02 17.17
CA GLN A 136 -6.70 -0.75 16.38
C GLN A 136 -6.00 -1.60 15.32
N VAL A 137 -5.10 -1.00 14.53
CA VAL A 137 -4.32 -1.73 13.53
C VAL A 137 -3.51 -2.86 14.18
N ASP A 138 -2.80 -2.55 15.26
CA ASP A 138 -1.98 -3.52 16.00
C ASP A 138 -2.80 -4.71 16.52
N ASN A 139 -4.01 -4.45 17.00
CA ASN A 139 -4.90 -5.52 17.46
C ASN A 139 -5.39 -6.45 16.33
N CYS A 140 -5.58 -5.92 15.12
CA CYS A 140 -6.07 -6.66 13.97
C CYS A 140 -4.95 -7.38 13.20
N VAL A 141 -3.74 -6.84 13.18
CA VAL A 141 -2.66 -7.26 12.29
C VAL A 141 -1.59 -8.08 13.03
N SER A 142 -1.17 -7.64 14.23
CA SER A 142 0.00 -8.17 14.98
C SER A 142 -0.20 -9.56 15.60
N LYS A 143 -1.19 -10.33 15.16
CA LYS A 143 -1.48 -11.68 15.68
C LYS A 143 -1.49 -12.77 14.61
N TYR A 144 -1.47 -12.39 13.33
CA TYR A 144 -1.74 -13.33 12.23
C TYR A 144 -0.53 -13.61 11.34
N LEU A 145 0.52 -12.77 11.39
CA LEU A 145 1.52 -12.72 10.32
C LEU A 145 2.83 -13.46 10.61
N ARG A 146 3.06 -13.92 11.86
CA ARG A 146 4.29 -14.64 12.27
C ARG A 146 5.57 -13.93 11.82
N VAL A 147 5.62 -12.61 11.98
CA VAL A 147 6.81 -11.80 11.71
C VAL A 147 7.38 -11.24 13.00
N ASP A 148 8.60 -10.69 12.97
CA ASP A 148 9.19 -10.11 14.17
C ASP A 148 8.52 -8.76 14.52
N ALA A 149 8.60 -8.37 15.81
CA ALA A 149 7.93 -7.17 16.33
C ALA A 149 8.34 -5.88 15.60
N LYS A 150 9.56 -5.79 15.05
CA LYS A 150 10.01 -4.62 14.32
C LYS A 150 9.36 -4.55 12.94
N LEU A 151 9.14 -5.69 12.30
CA LEU A 151 8.41 -5.77 11.03
C LEU A 151 6.92 -5.54 11.24
N GLU A 152 6.32 -6.07 12.32
CA GLU A 152 4.93 -5.80 12.70
C GLU A 152 4.69 -4.30 12.91
N GLU A 153 5.56 -3.63 13.66
CA GLU A 153 5.46 -2.18 13.88
C GLU A 153 5.50 -1.39 12.55
N LYS A 154 6.43 -1.73 11.67
CA LYS A 154 6.54 -1.10 10.35
C LYS A 154 5.30 -1.34 9.50
N LEU A 155 4.76 -2.56 9.56
CA LEU A 155 3.57 -2.92 8.83
C LEU A 155 2.36 -2.09 9.30
N ASN A 156 2.15 -1.98 10.60
CA ASN A 156 1.04 -1.22 11.17
C ASN A 156 1.12 0.27 10.76
N LEU A 157 2.32 0.85 10.80
CA LEU A 157 2.56 2.21 10.32
C LEU A 157 2.28 2.36 8.82
N VAL A 158 2.68 1.39 7.98
CA VAL A 158 2.39 1.41 6.55
C VAL A 158 0.89 1.37 6.28
N ILE A 159 0.16 0.48 6.96
CA ILE A 159 -1.30 0.36 6.82
C ILE A 159 -1.98 1.70 7.15
N MET A 160 -1.60 2.33 8.26
CA MET A 160 -2.13 3.66 8.61
C MET A 160 -1.81 4.72 7.54
N ARG A 161 -0.57 4.76 7.06
CA ARG A 161 -0.14 5.75 6.05
C ARG A 161 -0.86 5.54 4.71
N LEU A 162 -1.08 4.29 4.30
CA LEU A 162 -1.88 3.95 3.14
C LEU A 162 -3.36 4.35 3.32
N ALA A 163 -3.94 4.12 4.50
CA ALA A 163 -5.29 4.55 4.82
C ALA A 163 -5.46 6.07 4.65
N PHE A 164 -4.51 6.85 5.19
CA PHE A 164 -4.56 8.30 5.05
C PHE A 164 -4.38 8.75 3.59
N LEU A 165 -3.50 8.10 2.82
CA LEU A 165 -3.33 8.39 1.39
C LEU A 165 -4.63 8.13 0.61
N ALA A 166 -5.24 6.96 0.79
CA ALA A 166 -6.49 6.59 0.15
C ALA A 166 -7.63 7.55 0.54
N HIS A 167 -7.71 7.93 1.81
CA HIS A 167 -8.66 8.91 2.32
C HIS A 167 -8.49 10.29 1.66
N SER A 168 -7.24 10.78 1.56
CA SER A 168 -6.91 12.04 0.92
C SER A 168 -7.38 12.10 -0.53
N GLN A 169 -7.14 11.02 -1.29
CA GLN A 169 -7.57 10.96 -2.69
C GLN A 169 -9.09 11.03 -2.85
N ARG A 170 -9.85 10.41 -1.94
CA ARG A 170 -11.32 10.50 -1.94
C ARG A 170 -11.81 11.92 -1.72
N GLN A 171 -11.23 12.63 -0.75
CA GLN A 171 -11.63 14.03 -0.51
C GLN A 171 -11.41 14.91 -1.75
N HIS A 172 -10.35 14.66 -2.51
CA HIS A 172 -10.06 15.39 -3.74
C HIS A 172 -10.93 14.98 -4.95
N ALA A 173 -11.53 13.78 -4.94
CA ALA A 173 -12.43 13.32 -5.98
C ALA A 173 -13.85 13.93 -5.90
N VAL A 174 -14.22 14.48 -4.74
CA VAL A 174 -15.55 15.05 -4.45
C VAL A 174 -15.58 16.59 -4.52
N ALA A 175 -14.41 17.23 -4.63
CA ALA A 175 -14.24 18.69 -4.73
C ALA A 175 -14.15 19.18 -6.18
#